data_AF-A0A4Q9Q673-F1
#
_entry.id   AF-A0A4Q9Q673-F1
#
_cell.length_a   1.000
_cell.length_b   1.000
_cell.length_c   1.000
_cell.angle_alpha   90.00
_cell.angle_beta   90.00
_cell.angle_gamma   90.00
#
_symmetry.space_group_name_H-M   'P 1'
#
loop_
_entity.id
_entity.type
_entity.pdbx_description
1 polymer ?
#
loop_
_entity_poly.entity_id
_entity_poly.type
_entity_poly.pdbx_seq_one_letter_code
_entity_poly.pdbx_strand_id
1 'polypeptide(L)'
;MTSPGNFRLKPSCLPDAPLPGLPPAPPYPCPFLTDEEITTYLLPLYSRGWTVRPSKTSGGNKPAPELVKAFSFESRSNLDGFMLKVSELTQSENHHPTIDDSSDEATRTIRVHTHSGLRPASHPGERRKDRVQPGITLRDIRYAYLFEDLFERCEGARYRELERSDIRAQPTSPEAIEARRHHVGE
;
A
#
# COMPACT_ATOMS: atom_id res chain seq x y z
N MET A 1 22.03 -5.76 39.34
CA MET A 1 22.17 -4.33 38.96
C MET A 1 21.64 -4.20 37.55
N THR A 2 20.41 -3.72 37.42
CA THR A 2 19.69 -3.52 36.17
C THR A 2 20.16 -2.22 35.51
N SER A 3 20.59 -2.28 34.25
CA SER A 3 20.88 -1.10 33.45
C SER A 3 19.59 -0.66 32.76
N PRO A 4 19.14 0.60 32.90
CA PRO A 4 17.90 1.07 32.30
C PRO A 4 18.09 1.32 30.80
N GLY A 5 17.05 0.96 30.04
CA GLY A 5 16.99 1.07 28.59
C GLY A 5 17.10 2.51 28.10
N ASN A 6 17.75 2.66 26.96
CA ASN A 6 17.86 3.92 26.24
C ASN A 6 16.91 3.89 25.03
N PHE A 7 15.60 4.00 25.30
CA PHE A 7 14.62 4.31 24.25
C PHE A 7 14.69 5.80 23.98
N ARG A 8 15.46 6.17 22.96
CA ARG A 8 15.43 7.53 22.43
C ARG A 8 14.12 7.69 21.65
N LEU A 9 13.13 8.30 22.29
CA LEU A 9 11.97 8.86 21.59
C LEU A 9 12.50 9.94 20.63
N LYS A 10 12.64 9.59 19.34
CA LYS A 10 12.75 10.59 18.28
C LYS A 10 11.38 11.25 18.13
N PRO A 11 11.31 12.55 17.76
CA PRO A 11 10.03 13.18 17.44
C PRO A 11 9.34 12.34 16.38
N SER A 12 8.10 11.97 16.68
CA SER A 12 7.23 11.18 15.81
C SER A 12 7.30 11.68 14.37
N CYS A 13 7.73 10.82 13.44
CA CYS A 13 7.56 11.01 11.99
C CYS A 13 6.08 10.88 11.61
N LEU A 14 5.17 11.53 12.34
CA LEU A 14 3.81 11.69 11.86
C LEU A 14 3.91 12.44 10.52
N PRO A 15 3.16 12.02 9.50
CA PRO A 15 3.09 12.77 8.25
C PRO A 15 2.59 14.19 8.55
N ASP A 16 3.41 15.21 8.26
CA ASP A 16 3.13 16.61 8.62
C ASP A 16 1.85 17.18 7.96
N ALA A 17 1.28 16.50 6.96
CA ALA A 17 0.08 16.92 6.23
C ALA A 17 -1.03 15.86 6.26
N PRO A 18 -2.31 16.26 6.42
CA PRO A 18 -3.44 15.34 6.30
C PRO A 18 -3.49 14.72 4.91
N LEU A 19 -4.02 13.50 4.81
CA LEU A 19 -4.33 12.93 3.50
C LEU A 19 -5.36 13.83 2.79
N PRO A 20 -5.27 13.98 1.45
CA PRO A 20 -6.34 14.56 0.66
C PRO A 20 -7.69 13.85 0.87
N GLY A 21 -8.75 14.41 0.29
CA GLY A 21 -10.07 13.77 0.30
C GLY A 21 -10.02 12.33 -0.24
N LEU A 22 -10.86 11.46 0.31
CA LEU A 22 -10.92 10.04 -0.07
C LEU A 22 -11.10 9.88 -1.59
N PRO A 23 -10.25 9.11 -2.29
CA PRO A 23 -10.38 8.92 -3.73
C PRO A 23 -11.72 8.26 -4.11
N PRO A 24 -12.23 8.52 -5.33
CA PRO A 24 -13.41 7.82 -5.83
C PRO A 24 -13.12 6.32 -5.99
N ALA A 25 -14.18 5.52 -6.12
CA ALA A 25 -14.09 4.11 -6.50
C ALA A 25 -14.51 3.95 -7.97
N PRO A 26 -13.58 3.95 -8.94
CA PRO A 26 -13.94 3.92 -10.35
C PRO A 26 -14.63 2.61 -10.76
N PRO A 27 -15.43 2.63 -11.84
CA PRO A 27 -16.09 1.43 -12.33
C PRO A 27 -15.09 0.43 -12.94
N TYR A 28 -15.54 -0.81 -13.11
CA TYR A 28 -14.75 -1.89 -13.69
C TYR A 28 -14.63 -1.79 -15.24
N PRO A 29 -13.48 -2.19 -15.83
CA PRO A 29 -12.16 -2.30 -15.19
C PRO A 29 -11.61 -0.92 -14.83
N CYS A 30 -11.02 -0.83 -13.64
CA CYS A 30 -10.46 0.40 -13.10
C CYS A 30 -9.18 0.80 -13.86
N PRO A 31 -9.06 2.02 -14.39
CA PRO A 31 -7.83 2.48 -15.02
C PRO A 31 -6.63 2.46 -14.07
N PHE A 32 -5.44 2.24 -14.63
CA PHE A 32 -4.20 2.53 -13.92
C PHE A 32 -4.10 4.03 -13.59
N LEU A 33 -3.34 4.34 -12.55
CA LEU A 33 -3.17 5.71 -12.07
C LEU A 33 -2.58 6.63 -13.15
N THR A 34 -3.10 7.85 -13.19
CA THR A 34 -2.56 9.00 -13.93
C THR A 34 -1.53 9.77 -13.10
N ASP A 35 -0.73 10.64 -13.72
CA ASP A 35 0.20 11.52 -13.00
C ASP A 35 -0.48 12.41 -11.95
N GLU A 36 -1.68 12.90 -12.26
CA GLU A 36 -2.49 13.72 -11.35
C GLU A 36 -2.93 12.91 -10.12
N GLU A 37 -3.43 11.70 -10.32
CA GLU A 37 -3.84 10.81 -9.23
C GLU A 37 -2.64 10.36 -8.39
N ILE A 38 -1.47 10.13 -9.00
CA ILE A 38 -0.25 9.80 -8.28
C ILE A 38 0.17 10.96 -7.39
N THR A 39 0.27 12.16 -7.96
CA THR A 39 0.68 13.37 -7.25
C THR A 39 -0.28 13.70 -6.11
N THR A 40 -1.58 13.60 -6.39
CA THR A 40 -2.63 13.93 -5.42
C THR A 40 -2.71 12.88 -4.32
N TYR A 41 -2.73 11.59 -4.67
CA TYR A 41 -3.14 10.56 -3.71
C TYR A 41 -2.06 9.54 -3.33
N LEU A 42 -1.17 9.16 -4.25
CA LEU A 42 -0.16 8.15 -3.95
C LEU A 42 1.02 8.73 -3.16
N LEU A 43 1.54 9.90 -3.56
CA LEU A 43 2.70 10.50 -2.89
C LEU A 43 2.49 10.75 -1.38
N PRO A 44 1.33 11.24 -0.92
CA PRO A 44 1.07 11.40 0.51
C PRO A 44 1.14 10.09 1.32
N LEU A 45 0.85 8.94 0.70
CA LEU A 45 0.93 7.64 1.37
C LEU A 45 2.37 7.21 1.65
N TYR A 46 3.35 7.68 0.88
CA TYR A 46 4.77 7.34 1.11
C TYR A 46 5.28 7.88 2.45
N SER A 47 4.82 9.06 2.85
CA SER A 47 5.10 9.61 4.19
C SER A 47 4.45 8.81 5.34
N ARG A 48 3.51 7.91 5.02
CA ARG A 48 2.78 7.03 5.94
C ARG A 48 3.28 5.58 5.92
N GLY A 49 4.46 5.35 5.35
CA GLY A 49 5.06 4.02 5.33
C GLY A 49 4.54 3.09 4.23
N TRP A 50 3.69 3.58 3.32
CA TRP A 50 3.34 2.82 2.12
C TRP A 50 4.46 2.89 1.10
N THR A 51 4.63 1.83 0.32
CA THR A 51 5.63 1.73 -0.75
C THR A 51 5.05 1.00 -1.95
N VAL A 52 5.59 1.25 -3.13
CA VAL A 52 5.30 0.44 -4.32
C VAL A 52 6.38 -0.63 -4.44
N ARG A 53 5.96 -1.89 -4.41
CA ARG A 53 6.85 -3.05 -4.49
C ARG A 53 6.38 -4.02 -5.58
N PRO A 54 7.29 -4.81 -6.17
CA PRO A 54 6.89 -5.95 -6.97
C PRO A 54 6.06 -6.94 -6.13
N SER A 55 5.10 -7.59 -6.77
CA SER A 55 4.38 -8.72 -6.21
C SER A 55 5.33 -9.85 -5.87
N LYS A 56 5.09 -10.55 -4.76
CA LYS A 56 5.76 -11.82 -4.45
C LYS A 56 5.24 -12.90 -5.40
N THR A 57 5.79 -13.01 -6.61
CA THR A 57 5.36 -14.05 -7.54
C THR A 57 5.84 -15.42 -7.07
N SER A 58 4.91 -16.29 -6.67
CA SER A 58 5.09 -17.73 -6.67
C SER A 58 4.14 -18.34 -7.72
N GLY A 59 4.58 -19.39 -8.42
CA GLY A 59 3.69 -20.22 -9.25
C GLY A 59 3.24 -19.66 -10.62
N GLY A 60 4.03 -18.81 -11.29
CA GLY A 60 3.79 -18.46 -12.70
C GLY A 60 2.76 -17.33 -12.96
N ASN A 61 2.26 -16.68 -11.90
CA ASN A 61 1.44 -15.48 -12.05
C ASN A 61 2.25 -14.32 -12.65
N LYS A 62 1.61 -13.49 -13.48
CA LYS A 62 2.24 -12.28 -14.02
C LYS A 62 2.59 -11.36 -12.86
N PRO A 63 3.85 -10.91 -12.75
CA PRO A 63 4.21 -9.99 -11.70
C PRO A 63 3.45 -8.66 -11.86
N ALA A 64 3.21 -7.97 -10.75
CA ALA A 64 2.49 -6.71 -10.71
C ALA A 64 3.14 -5.75 -9.71
N PRO A 65 3.08 -4.43 -9.93
CA PRO A 65 3.30 -3.48 -8.85
C PRO A 65 2.16 -3.61 -7.83
N GLU A 66 2.52 -3.60 -6.55
CA GLU A 66 1.62 -3.62 -5.41
C GLU A 66 1.89 -2.43 -4.51
N LEU A 67 0.83 -1.91 -3.90
CA LEU A 67 0.93 -0.96 -2.81
C LEU A 67 1.07 -1.73 -1.49
N VAL A 68 2.14 -1.47 -0.75
CA VAL A 68 2.58 -2.31 0.37
C VAL A 68 2.86 -1.48 1.61
N LYS A 69 2.34 -1.91 2.76
CA LYS A 69 2.65 -1.33 4.07
C LYS A 69 2.96 -2.43 5.08
N ALA A 70 4.09 -2.29 5.77
CA ALA A 70 4.39 -3.06 6.97
C ALA A 70 3.99 -2.23 8.19
N PHE A 71 3.32 -2.86 9.14
CA PHE A 71 2.82 -2.21 10.34
C PHE A 71 2.91 -3.15 11.53
N SER A 72 2.97 -2.57 12.73
CA SER A 72 3.11 -3.32 13.98
C SER A 72 2.21 -2.74 15.05
N PHE A 73 1.96 -3.55 16.08
CA PHE A 73 1.22 -3.16 17.27
C PHE A 73 2.03 -3.45 18.53
N GLU A 74 1.67 -2.83 19.66
CA GLU A 74 2.36 -3.09 20.94
C GLU A 74 2.18 -4.51 21.44
N SER A 75 1.05 -5.12 21.10
CA SER A 75 0.73 -6.50 21.46
C SER A 75 0.03 -7.22 20.33
N ARG A 76 0.12 -8.56 20.37
CA ARG A 76 -0.63 -9.43 19.46
C ARG A 76 -2.15 -9.21 19.54
N SER A 77 -2.67 -8.98 20.75
CA SER A 77 -4.10 -8.76 20.95
C SER A 77 -4.60 -7.47 20.27
N ASN A 78 -3.82 -6.39 20.32
CA ASN A 78 -4.15 -5.16 19.59
C ASN A 78 -4.15 -5.39 18.08
N LEU A 79 -3.15 -6.13 17.57
CA LEU A 79 -3.10 -6.50 16.16
C LEU A 79 -4.34 -7.31 15.77
N ASP A 80 -4.69 -8.37 16.49
CA ASP A 80 -5.84 -9.23 16.16
C ASP A 80 -7.15 -8.41 16.14
N GLY A 81 -7.34 -7.50 17.10
CA GLY A 81 -8.47 -6.58 17.11
C GLY A 81 -8.50 -5.63 15.90
N PHE A 82 -7.34 -5.15 15.44
CA PHE A 82 -7.25 -4.35 14.22
C PHE A 82 -7.53 -5.19 12.96
N MET A 83 -7.06 -6.43 12.88
CA MET A 83 -7.28 -7.30 11.73
C MET A 83 -8.76 -7.63 11.50
N LEU A 84 -9.57 -7.66 12.56
CA LEU A 84 -11.04 -7.76 12.43
C LEU A 84 -11.62 -6.57 11.67
N LYS A 85 -11.19 -5.33 11.99
CA LYS A 85 -11.61 -4.12 11.28
C LYS A 85 -11.12 -4.10 9.82
N VAL A 86 -9.91 -4.60 9.57
CA VAL A 86 -9.37 -4.76 8.21
C VAL A 86 -10.19 -5.77 7.40
N SER A 87 -10.70 -6.83 8.02
CA SER A 87 -11.61 -7.78 7.38
C SER A 87 -12.94 -7.13 6.98
N GLU A 88 -13.53 -6.33 7.89
CA GLU A 88 -14.75 -5.54 7.60
C GLU A 88 -14.52 -4.55 6.46
N LEU A 89 -13.39 -3.82 6.48
CA LEU A 89 -12.99 -2.92 5.40
C LEU A 89 -12.90 -3.66 4.05
N THR A 90 -12.23 -4.80 4.04
CA THR A 90 -12.06 -5.66 2.84
C THR A 90 -13.40 -6.07 2.24
N GLN A 91 -14.37 -6.44 3.08
CA GLN A 91 -15.71 -6.79 2.62
C GLN A 91 -16.46 -5.56 2.09
N SER A 92 -16.40 -4.43 2.80
CA SER A 92 -17.13 -3.21 2.43
C SER A 92 -16.66 -2.61 1.09
N GLU A 93 -15.36 -2.62 0.83
CA GLU A 93 -14.78 -2.11 -0.41
C GLU A 93 -14.77 -3.18 -1.53
N ASN A 94 -15.11 -4.44 -1.19
CA ASN A 94 -15.01 -5.60 -2.08
C ASN A 94 -13.66 -5.61 -2.82
N HIS A 95 -12.58 -5.49 -2.05
CA HIS A 95 -11.22 -5.31 -2.56
C HIS A 95 -10.25 -6.05 -1.64
N HIS A 96 -9.72 -7.17 -2.13
CA HIS A 96 -9.05 -8.17 -1.30
C HIS A 96 -7.53 -7.95 -1.29
N PRO A 97 -6.93 -7.50 -0.18
CA PRO A 97 -5.48 -7.45 -0.05
C PRO A 97 -4.90 -8.84 0.20
N THR A 98 -3.59 -8.97 -0.01
CA THR A 98 -2.79 -10.06 0.56
C THR A 98 -2.18 -9.60 1.88
N ILE A 99 -2.20 -10.45 2.89
CA ILE A 99 -1.62 -10.17 4.21
C ILE A 99 -0.54 -11.22 4.48
N ASP A 100 0.70 -10.75 4.67
CA ASP A 100 1.81 -11.60 5.05
C ASP A 100 2.05 -11.54 6.56
N ASP A 101 2.26 -12.71 7.16
CA ASP A 101 2.78 -12.83 8.51
C ASP A 101 4.26 -12.41 8.58
N SER A 102 4.64 -11.79 9.69
CA SER A 102 6.03 -11.53 10.07
C SER A 102 6.50 -12.59 11.07
N SER A 103 7.81 -12.72 11.26
CA SER A 103 8.36 -13.52 12.38
C SER A 103 8.02 -12.94 13.75
N ASP A 104 7.78 -11.62 13.82
CA ASP A 104 7.20 -10.95 14.98
C ASP A 104 5.67 -11.09 14.94
N GLU A 105 5.12 -11.72 15.97
CA GLU A 105 3.70 -12.02 16.09
C GLU A 105 2.81 -10.76 16.05
N ALA A 106 3.32 -9.60 16.49
CA ALA A 106 2.59 -8.33 16.52
C ALA A 106 2.82 -7.47 15.26
N THR A 107 3.47 -8.01 14.23
CA THR A 107 3.77 -7.32 12.97
C THR A 107 3.12 -7.99 11.77
N ARG A 108 2.62 -7.20 10.82
CA ARG A 108 2.06 -7.67 9.54
C ARG A 108 2.50 -6.81 8.37
N THR A 109 2.43 -7.39 7.17
CA THR A 109 2.55 -6.65 5.91
C THR A 109 1.27 -6.82 5.12
N ILE A 110 0.64 -5.72 4.73
CA ILE A 110 -0.49 -5.70 3.80
C ILE A 110 -0.02 -5.28 2.41
N ARG A 111 -0.57 -5.95 1.40
CA ARG A 111 -0.27 -5.73 -0.02
C ARG A 111 -1.58 -5.64 -0.78
N VAL A 112 -1.73 -4.61 -1.59
CA VAL A 112 -2.96 -4.39 -2.33
C VAL A 112 -2.65 -3.98 -3.76
N HIS A 113 -3.33 -4.63 -4.70
CA HIS A 113 -3.32 -4.29 -6.11
C HIS A 113 -4.64 -4.74 -6.74
N THR A 114 -5.01 -4.12 -7.86
CA THR A 114 -6.20 -4.51 -8.61
C THR A 114 -5.83 -5.60 -9.61
N HIS A 115 -6.42 -6.79 -9.50
CA HIS A 115 -6.13 -7.92 -10.40
C HIS A 115 -6.52 -7.67 -11.88
N SER A 116 -7.51 -6.80 -12.11
CA SER A 116 -8.08 -6.51 -13.43
C SER A 116 -8.06 -5.01 -13.74
N GLY A 117 -6.90 -4.37 -13.55
CA GLY A 117 -6.73 -2.96 -13.91
C GLY A 117 -6.57 -2.76 -15.43
N LEU A 118 -6.90 -1.57 -15.92
CA LEU A 118 -6.83 -1.21 -17.32
C LEU A 118 -5.62 -0.31 -17.57
N ARG A 119 -4.56 -0.85 -18.20
CA ARG A 119 -3.41 -0.03 -18.60
C ARG A 119 -3.72 0.86 -19.80
N PRO A 120 -2.97 1.95 -20.02
CA PRO A 120 -3.00 2.71 -21.27
C PRO A 120 -2.73 1.82 -22.49
N ALA A 121 -3.25 2.26 -23.65
CA ALA A 121 -2.98 1.57 -24.91
C ALA A 121 -1.54 1.87 -25.36
N SER A 122 -0.81 0.84 -25.81
CA SER A 122 0.55 1.00 -26.32
C SER A 122 0.59 1.48 -27.77
N HIS A 123 -0.49 1.26 -28.52
CA HIS A 123 -0.64 1.75 -29.90
C HIS A 123 -2.13 1.99 -30.23
N PRO A 124 -2.43 2.82 -31.25
CA PRO A 124 -3.78 2.99 -31.75
C PRO A 124 -4.42 1.64 -32.12
N GLY A 125 -5.70 1.46 -31.77
CA GLY A 125 -6.45 0.24 -32.09
C GLY A 125 -6.22 -0.96 -31.16
N GLU A 126 -5.36 -0.86 -30.15
CA GLU A 126 -5.19 -1.94 -29.16
C GLU A 126 -6.51 -2.22 -28.44
N ARG A 127 -6.97 -3.48 -28.46
CA ARG A 127 -8.27 -3.86 -27.92
C ARG A 127 -8.25 -3.74 -26.40
N ARG A 128 -9.35 -3.25 -25.82
CA ARG A 128 -9.51 -3.11 -24.36
C ARG A 128 -9.17 -4.39 -23.59
N LYS A 129 -9.59 -5.56 -24.08
CA LYS A 129 -9.34 -6.85 -23.42
C LYS A 129 -7.87 -7.23 -23.32
N ASP A 130 -7.04 -6.76 -24.25
CA ASP A 130 -5.59 -7.06 -24.28
C ASP A 130 -4.79 -6.13 -23.32
N ARG A 131 -5.48 -5.12 -22.75
CA ARG A 131 -4.95 -4.13 -21.81
C ARG A 131 -5.34 -4.38 -20.36
N VAL A 132 -6.14 -5.42 -20.08
CA VAL A 132 -6.54 -5.77 -18.71
C VAL A 132 -5.44 -6.60 -18.08
N GLN A 133 -4.85 -6.10 -16.99
CA GLN A 133 -3.80 -6.77 -16.25
C GLN A 133 -3.72 -6.30 -14.79
N PRO A 134 -3.06 -7.07 -13.91
CA PRO A 134 -2.82 -6.65 -12.52
C PRO A 134 -1.98 -5.37 -12.43
N GLY A 135 -2.33 -4.45 -11.53
CA GLY A 135 -1.56 -3.23 -11.23
C GLY A 135 -2.25 -2.34 -10.19
N ILE A 136 -1.66 -1.18 -9.92
CA ILE A 136 -2.18 -0.22 -8.94
C ILE A 136 -3.18 0.72 -9.62
N THR A 137 -4.34 0.89 -8.99
CA THR A 137 -5.41 1.79 -9.42
C THR A 137 -5.93 2.63 -8.25
N LEU A 138 -6.86 3.55 -8.50
CA LEU A 138 -7.51 4.32 -7.42
C LEU A 138 -8.23 3.45 -6.39
N ARG A 139 -8.63 2.21 -6.72
CA ARG A 139 -9.21 1.27 -5.75
C ARG A 139 -8.22 0.89 -4.65
N ASP A 140 -6.96 0.70 -5.03
CA ASP A 140 -5.86 0.36 -4.13
C ASP A 140 -5.50 1.54 -3.22
N ILE A 141 -5.43 2.74 -3.81
CA ILE A 141 -5.21 3.99 -3.07
C ILE A 141 -6.35 4.25 -2.09
N ARG A 142 -7.59 4.12 -2.53
CA ARG A 142 -8.78 4.29 -1.69
C ARG A 142 -8.76 3.31 -0.51
N TYR A 143 -8.44 2.05 -0.77
CA TYR A 143 -8.28 1.05 0.28
C TYR A 143 -7.21 1.48 1.30
N ALA A 144 -6.05 1.94 0.83
CA ALA A 144 -4.98 2.42 1.69
C ALA A 144 -5.40 3.63 2.53
N TYR A 145 -6.19 4.56 2.00
CA TYR A 145 -6.70 5.71 2.75
C TYR A 145 -7.64 5.29 3.89
N LEU A 146 -8.55 4.36 3.61
CA LEU A 146 -9.45 3.83 4.63
C LEU A 146 -8.69 3.01 5.67
N PHE A 147 -7.66 2.27 5.24
CA PHE A 147 -6.75 1.58 6.15
C PHE A 147 -6.03 2.57 7.07
N GLU A 148 -5.52 3.70 6.56
CA GLU A 148 -4.87 4.73 7.39
C GLU A 148 -5.82 5.32 8.41
N ASP A 149 -7.08 5.64 8.03
CA ASP A 149 -8.07 6.16 8.98
C ASP A 149 -8.35 5.17 10.12
N LEU A 150 -8.46 3.87 9.81
CA LEU A 150 -8.59 2.83 10.84
C LEU A 150 -7.33 2.70 11.69
N PHE A 151 -6.15 2.75 11.05
CA PHE A 151 -4.85 2.55 11.70
C PHE A 151 -4.52 3.68 12.67
N GLU A 152 -4.74 4.94 12.27
CA GLU A 152 -4.52 6.13 13.10
C GLU A 152 -5.40 6.16 14.35
N ARG A 153 -6.57 5.52 14.32
CA ARG A 153 -7.53 5.46 15.44
C ARG A 153 -7.32 4.26 16.35
N CYS A 154 -6.43 3.33 16.00
CA CYS A 154 -6.25 2.11 16.76
C CYS A 154 -5.16 2.27 17.83
N GLU A 155 -5.52 1.93 19.06
CA GLU A 155 -4.58 1.95 20.18
C GLU A 155 -3.42 0.98 19.95
N GLY A 156 -2.21 1.46 20.24
CA GLY A 156 -0.99 0.68 20.13
C GLY A 156 -0.47 0.46 18.71
N ALA A 157 -1.08 1.08 17.69
CA ALA A 157 -0.59 1.07 16.33
C ALA A 157 0.78 1.78 16.23
N ARG A 158 1.74 1.16 15.55
CA ARG A 158 3.09 1.71 15.34
C ARG A 158 3.44 1.68 13.86
N TYR A 159 3.72 2.87 13.33
CA TYR A 159 4.30 3.02 12.00
C TYR A 159 5.68 2.38 11.96
N ARG A 160 5.96 1.65 10.89
CA ARG A 160 7.34 1.35 10.54
C ARG A 160 7.96 2.61 9.95
N GLU A 161 8.99 3.13 10.60
CA GLU A 161 9.75 4.26 10.03
C GLU A 161 10.43 3.80 8.73
N LEU A 162 10.16 4.53 7.65
CA LEU A 162 10.93 4.46 6.41
C LEU A 162 12.02 5.52 6.46
N GLU A 163 13.20 5.19 5.96
CA GLU A 163 14.24 6.20 5.82
C GLU A 163 13.84 7.21 4.72
N ARG A 164 14.30 8.46 4.84
CA ARG A 164 14.01 9.50 3.82
C ARG A 164 14.47 9.07 2.42
N SER A 165 15.55 8.29 2.33
CA SER A 165 16.01 7.69 1.09
C SER A 165 15.01 6.70 0.51
N ASP A 166 14.35 5.89 1.34
CA ASP A 166 13.35 4.92 0.90
C ASP A 166 12.12 5.60 0.31
N ILE A 167 11.69 6.70 0.93
CA ILE A 167 10.59 7.55 0.46
C ILE A 167 10.94 8.16 -0.90
N ARG A 168 12.14 8.76 -1.02
CA ARG A 168 12.60 9.37 -2.28
C ARG A 168 12.81 8.37 -3.41
N ALA A 169 13.05 7.11 -3.09
CA ALA A 169 13.20 6.05 -4.08
C ALA A 169 11.86 5.54 -4.61
N GLN A 170 10.73 5.90 -4.01
CA GLN A 170 9.41 5.46 -4.48
C GLN A 170 9.07 6.08 -5.86
N PRO A 171 8.37 5.33 -6.74
CA PRO A 171 8.05 5.82 -8.08
C PRO A 171 7.06 7.00 -8.02
N THR A 172 7.21 7.97 -8.92
CA THR A 172 6.37 9.19 -8.95
C THR A 172 5.66 9.41 -10.28
N SER A 173 5.68 8.43 -11.19
CA SER A 173 4.96 8.45 -12.48
C SER A 173 4.37 7.07 -12.80
N PRO A 174 3.39 6.98 -13.72
CA PRO A 174 2.81 5.70 -14.15
C PRO A 174 3.87 4.74 -14.71
N GLU A 175 4.80 5.23 -15.52
CA GLU A 175 5.89 4.45 -16.10
C GLU A 175 6.84 3.92 -15.02
N ALA A 176 7.15 4.75 -14.02
CA ALA A 176 8.01 4.34 -12.90
C ALA A 176 7.34 3.29 -12.02
N ILE A 177 6.02 3.37 -11.82
CA ILE A 177 5.24 2.32 -11.13
C ILE A 177 5.30 1.02 -11.94
N GLU A 178 5.04 1.08 -13.24
CA GLU A 178 5.07 -0.10 -14.09
C GLU A 178 6.47 -0.72 -14.19
N ALA A 179 7.53 0.09 -14.15
CA ALA A 179 8.91 -0.41 -14.08
C ALA A 179 9.16 -1.25 -12.82
N ARG A 180 8.40 -1.04 -11.72
CA ARG A 180 8.48 -1.88 -10.51
C ARG A 180 7.95 -3.30 -10.71
N ARG A 181 7.18 -3.56 -11.76
CA ARG A 181 6.64 -4.89 -12.09
C ARG A 181 7.73 -5.96 -12.13
N HIS A 182 8.90 -5.66 -12.67
CA HIS A 182 9.95 -6.65 -12.92
C HIS A 182 11.16 -6.54 -12.00
N HIS A 183 11.12 -5.65 -11.00
CA HIS A 183 12.19 -5.61 -10.01
C HIS A 183 12.10 -6.88 -9.18
N VAL A 184 13.07 -7.79 -9.33
CA VAL A 184 13.25 -8.88 -8.36
C VAL A 184 13.81 -8.21 -7.11
N GLY A 185 13.17 -8.39 -5.96
CA GLY A 185 13.66 -7.81 -4.71
C GLY A 185 15.08 -8.30 -4.43
N GLU A 186 16.00 -7.36 -4.22
CA GLU A 186 17.28 -7.62 -3.54
C GLU A 186 17.04 -8.02 -2.08
#